data_AF-A0A7M2GP76-F1
#
_entry.id   AF-A0A7M2GP76-F1
#
_cell.length_a   1.000
_cell.length_b   1.000
_cell.length_c   1.000
_cell.angle_alpha   90.00
_cell.angle_beta   90.00
_cell.angle_gamma   90.00
#
_symmetry.space_group_name_H-M   'P 1'
#
loop_
_entity.id
_entity.type
_entity.pdbx_description
1 polymer ?
#
loop_
_entity_poly.entity_id
_entity_poly.type
_entity_poly.pdbx_seq_one_letter_code
_entity_poly.pdbx_strand_id
1 'polypeptide(L)'
;MMLDSFDPADPACWLGRGRTADHAAILADIWRTYPDLPASVPQNERLARIRERVQAMRPLTEEIARKTEAERHARNFVFTERKVARG
;
A
#
# COMPACT_ATOMS: atom_id res chain seq x y z
N MET A 1 27.62 5.54 5.03
CA MET A 1 26.26 5.72 4.49
C MET A 1 25.68 4.33 4.26
N MET A 2 24.97 3.77 5.24
CA MET A 2 24.18 2.57 4.98
C MET A 2 22.99 3.03 4.15
N LEU A 3 23.00 2.73 2.86
CA LEU A 3 21.79 2.78 2.04
C LEU A 3 20.83 1.80 2.71
N ASP A 4 19.86 2.30 3.46
CA ASP A 4 18.66 1.55 3.83
C ASP A 4 17.94 1.24 2.51
N SER A 5 18.45 0.24 1.81
CA SER A 5 17.93 -0.22 0.54
C SER A 5 16.56 -0.81 0.85
N PHE A 6 15.53 -0.10 0.44
CA PHE A 6 14.17 -0.55 0.58
C PHE A 6 13.97 -1.74 -0.35
N ASP A 7 13.88 -2.94 0.21
CA ASP A 7 13.47 -4.13 -0.53
C ASP A 7 11.94 -4.27 -0.46
N PRO A 8 11.21 -4.01 -1.56
CA PRO A 8 9.77 -4.12 -1.55
C PRO A 8 9.27 -5.57 -1.48
N ALA A 9 10.13 -6.57 -1.71
CA ALA A 9 9.83 -7.99 -1.51
C ALA A 9 10.06 -8.46 -0.07
N ASP A 10 10.55 -7.59 0.81
CA ASP A 10 10.70 -7.82 2.24
C ASP A 10 9.52 -7.19 3.02
N PRO A 11 8.71 -7.98 3.77
CA PRO A 11 7.64 -7.44 4.59
C PRO A 11 8.15 -6.49 5.69
N ALA A 12 9.38 -6.66 6.22
CA ALA A 12 9.90 -5.80 7.27
C ALA A 12 10.08 -4.35 6.80
N CYS A 13 10.47 -4.16 5.54
CA CYS A 13 10.56 -2.86 4.89
C CYS A 13 9.21 -2.12 4.84
N TRP A 14 8.09 -2.84 4.70
CA TRP A 14 6.74 -2.29 4.73
C TRP A 14 6.22 -2.04 6.14
N LEU A 15 6.54 -2.93 7.08
CA LEU A 15 6.25 -2.74 8.51
C LEU A 15 6.92 -1.46 9.04
N GLY A 16 8.20 -1.25 8.71
CA GLY A 16 8.93 -0.02 9.06
C GLY A 16 8.31 1.26 8.47
N ARG A 17 7.49 1.14 7.43
CA ARG A 17 6.73 2.25 6.81
C ARG A 17 5.29 2.39 7.34
N GLY A 18 4.94 1.66 8.41
CA GLY A 18 3.63 1.78 9.07
C GLY A 18 2.52 0.96 8.43
N ARG A 19 2.82 -0.03 7.60
CA ARG A 19 1.82 -1.02 7.14
C ARG A 19 1.53 -2.03 8.25
N THR A 20 0.31 -2.57 8.27
CA THR A 20 -0.04 -3.71 9.13
C THR A 20 0.70 -4.96 8.66
N ALA A 21 0.83 -5.97 9.53
CA ALA A 21 1.47 -7.24 9.18
C ALA A 21 0.82 -7.90 7.96
N ASP A 22 -0.51 -7.94 7.90
CA ASP A 22 -1.24 -8.52 6.78
C ASP A 22 -0.95 -7.77 5.47
N HIS A 23 -1.01 -6.43 5.48
CA HIS A 23 -0.73 -5.64 4.30
C HIS A 23 0.74 -5.78 3.86
N ALA A 24 1.68 -5.81 4.81
CA ALA A 24 3.10 -5.99 4.53
C ALA A 24 3.39 -7.34 3.87
N ALA A 25 2.77 -8.41 4.35
CA ALA A 25 2.89 -9.74 3.76
C ALA A 25 2.34 -9.79 2.33
N ILE A 26 1.14 -9.23 2.09
CA ILE A 26 0.53 -9.18 0.77
C ILE A 26 1.38 -8.36 -0.20
N LEU A 27 1.88 -7.19 0.23
CA LEU A 27 2.74 -6.34 -0.61
C LEU A 27 4.03 -7.06 -1.00
N ALA A 28 4.70 -7.69 -0.03
CA ALA A 28 5.92 -8.44 -0.27
C ALA A 28 5.69 -9.59 -1.26
N ASP A 29 4.59 -10.33 -1.13
CA ASP A 29 4.25 -11.43 -2.02
C ASP A 29 3.97 -10.96 -3.46
N ILE A 30 3.26 -9.85 -3.63
CA ILE A 30 3.02 -9.24 -4.94
C ILE A 30 4.35 -8.83 -5.59
N TRP A 31 5.28 -8.23 -4.83
CA TRP A 31 6.59 -7.84 -5.37
C TRP A 31 7.48 -9.02 -5.73
N ARG A 32 7.38 -10.14 -5.00
CA ARG A 32 8.06 -11.41 -5.36
C ARG A 32 7.47 -12.03 -6.62
N THR A 33 6.15 -11.96 -6.79
CA THR A 33 5.45 -12.52 -7.94
C THR A 33 5.66 -11.68 -9.20
N TYR A 34 5.71 -10.35 -9.06
CA TYR A 34 5.87 -9.39 -10.16
C TYR A 34 7.11 -8.50 -9.97
N PRO A 35 8.32 -9.09 -10.02
CA PRO A 35 9.56 -8.34 -9.83
C PRO A 35 9.82 -7.42 -11.03
N ASP A 36 10.65 -6.40 -10.82
CA ASP A 36 11.14 -5.57 -11.90
C ASP A 36 12.01 -6.38 -12.86
N LEU A 37 11.84 -6.10 -14.16
CA LEU A 37 12.63 -6.72 -15.22
C LEU A 37 13.91 -5.90 -15.47
N PRO A 38 15.03 -6.56 -15.83
CA PRO A 38 16.29 -5.86 -16.08
C PRO A 38 16.18 -4.93 -17.29
N ALA A 39 17.03 -3.90 -17.34
CA ALA A 39 17.01 -2.90 -18.41
C ALA A 39 17.31 -3.46 -19.81
N SER A 40 17.89 -4.66 -19.89
CA SER A 40 18.11 -5.41 -21.13
C SER A 40 16.83 -5.96 -21.76
N VAL A 41 15.76 -6.14 -20.98
CA VAL A 41 14.45 -6.58 -21.49
C VAL A 41 13.77 -5.45 -22.24
N PRO A 42 13.08 -5.70 -23.38
CA PRO A 42 12.34 -4.67 -24.12
C PRO A 42 11.42 -3.81 -23.24
N GLN A 43 11.37 -2.49 -23.52
CA GLN A 43 10.64 -1.53 -22.68
C GLN A 43 9.15 -1.89 -22.52
N ASN A 44 8.51 -2.35 -23.59
CA ASN A 44 7.12 -2.77 -23.58
C ASN A 44 6.85 -3.90 -22.57
N GLU A 45 7.75 -4.88 -22.47
CA GLU A 45 7.64 -5.99 -21.52
C GLU A 45 7.84 -5.52 -20.08
N ARG A 46 8.79 -4.60 -19.85
CA ARG A 46 8.96 -3.98 -18.52
C ARG A 46 7.71 -3.22 -18.09
N LEU A 47 7.11 -2.45 -19.01
CA LEU A 47 5.86 -1.72 -18.76
C LEU A 47 4.69 -2.68 -18.52
N ALA A 48 4.61 -3.79 -19.26
CA ALA A 48 3.60 -4.82 -19.03
C ALA A 48 3.72 -5.40 -17.61
N ARG A 49 4.94 -5.75 -17.18
CA ARG A 49 5.19 -6.25 -15.81
C ARG A 49 4.79 -5.25 -14.73
N ILE A 50 5.09 -3.96 -14.92
CA ILE A 50 4.66 -2.91 -14.00
C ILE A 50 3.13 -2.85 -13.92
N ARG A 51 2.42 -2.97 -15.05
CA ARG A 51 0.94 -2.97 -15.08
C ARG A 51 0.37 -4.18 -14.36
N GLU A 52 0.92 -5.37 -14.58
CA GLU A 52 0.53 -6.61 -13.87
C GLU A 52 0.62 -6.42 -12.36
N ARG A 53 1.76 -5.90 -11.87
CA ARG A 53 1.96 -5.59 -10.46
C ARG A 53 0.93 -4.59 -9.93
N VAL A 54 0.68 -3.50 -10.66
CA VAL A 54 -0.30 -2.48 -10.26
C VAL A 54 -1.71 -3.07 -10.16
N GLN A 55 -2.10 -3.96 -11.08
CA GLN A 55 -3.39 -4.64 -11.00
C GLN A 55 -3.47 -5.58 -9.78
N ALA A 56 -2.39 -6.32 -9.49
CA ALA A 56 -2.32 -7.18 -8.31
C ALA A 56 -2.41 -6.39 -6.99
N MET A 57 -1.84 -5.19 -6.93
CA MET A 57 -1.90 -4.30 -5.75
C MET A 57 -3.25 -3.57 -5.58
N ARG A 58 -4.08 -3.54 -6.62
CA ARG A 58 -5.31 -2.74 -6.64
C ARG A 58 -6.31 -3.10 -5.53
N PRO A 59 -6.64 -4.39 -5.26
CA PRO A 59 -7.59 -4.76 -4.21
C PRO A 59 -7.15 -4.24 -2.83
N LEU A 60 -5.86 -4.40 -2.50
CA LEU A 60 -5.27 -3.90 -1.26
C LEU A 60 -5.34 -2.37 -1.18
N THR A 61 -5.05 -1.68 -2.27
CA THR A 61 -5.10 -0.21 -2.33
C THR A 61 -6.52 0.31 -2.10
N GLU A 62 -7.52 -0.35 -2.71
CA GLU A 62 -8.94 -0.02 -2.54
C GLU A 62 -9.43 -0.32 -1.11
N GLU A 63 -8.97 -1.40 -0.48
CA GLU A 63 -9.27 -1.69 0.92
C GLU A 63 -8.73 -0.62 1.87
N ILE A 64 -7.47 -0.21 1.69
CA ILE A 64 -6.84 0.84 2.48
C ILE A 64 -7.62 2.16 2.34
N ALA A 65 -7.95 2.55 1.10
CA ALA A 65 -8.72 3.77 0.84
C ALA A 65 -10.09 3.75 1.53
N ARG A 66 -10.79 2.62 1.49
CA ARG A 66 -12.09 2.44 2.14
C ARG A 66 -11.99 2.58 3.67
N LYS A 67 -10.97 1.98 4.30
CA LYS A 67 -10.72 2.09 5.74
C LYS A 67 -10.41 3.53 6.14
N THR A 68 -9.58 4.23 5.38
CA THR A 68 -9.26 5.64 5.64
C THR A 68 -10.49 6.55 5.54
N GLU A 69 -11.37 6.35 4.56
CA GLU A 69 -12.59 7.14 4.44
C GLU A 69 -13.59 6.83 5.57
N ALA A 70 -13.72 5.56 5.97
CA ALA A 70 -14.54 5.19 7.13
C ALA A 70 -14.04 5.84 8.44
N GLU A 71 -12.73 5.85 8.68
CA GLU A 71 -12.12 6.53 9.84
C GLU A 71 -12.33 8.04 9.81
N ARG A 72 -12.34 8.65 8.62
CA ARG A 72 -12.66 10.08 8.44
C ARG A 72 -14.11 10.37 8.80
N HIS A 73 -15.05 9.57 8.31
CA HIS A 73 -16.47 9.72 8.65
C HIS A 73 -16.74 9.53 10.14
N ALA A 74 -16.13 8.52 10.77
CA ALA A 74 -16.28 8.28 12.21
C ALA A 74 -15.78 9.46 13.06
N ARG A 75 -14.62 10.03 12.73
CA ARG A 75 -14.08 11.22 13.43
C ARG A 75 -14.96 12.46 13.25
N ASN A 76 -15.51 12.65 12.07
CA ASN A 76 -16.42 13.77 11.80
C ASN A 76 -17.70 13.64 12.64
N PHE A 77 -18.26 12.44 12.77
CA PHE A 77 -19.47 12.21 13.55
C PHE A 77 -19.24 12.48 15.05
N VAL A 78 -18.14 11.98 15.63
CA VAL A 78 -17.77 12.25 17.03
C VAL A 78 -17.53 13.76 17.29
N PHE A 79 -17.00 14.48 16.30
CA PHE A 79 -16.83 15.93 16.38
C PHE A 79 -18.18 16.67 16.33
N THR A 80 -19.12 16.23 15.50
CA THR A 80 -20.47 16.81 15.42
C THR A 80 -21.27 16.57 16.70
N GLU A 81 -21.22 15.38 17.30
CA GLU A 81 -21.91 15.07 18.56
C GLU A 81 -21.43 15.94 19.73
N ARG A 82 -20.11 16.19 19.84
CA ARG A 82 -19.54 17.07 20.87
C ARG A 82 -19.95 18.54 20.72
N LYS A 83 -20.28 18.98 19.50
CA LYS A 83 -20.75 20.35 19.23
C LYS A 83 -22.24 20.51 19.55
N VAL A 84 -23.05 19.47 19.35
CA VAL A 84 -24.48 19.46 19.68
C VAL A 84 -24.70 19.34 21.20
N ALA A 85 -23.87 18.58 21.92
CA ALA A 85 -23.99 18.43 23.38
C ALA A 85 -23.50 19.64 24.20
N ARG A 86 -22.92 20.66 23.57
CA ARG A 86 -22.50 21.93 24.19
C ARG A 86 -23.38 23.13 23.78
N GLY A 87 -24.47 22.88 23.06
CA GLY A 87 -25.54 23.85 22.80
C GLY A 87 -26.63 23.74 23.85
#